data_AF-A0A5R8ZS08-F1
#
_entry.id   AF-A0A5R8ZS08-F1
#
_cell.length_a   1.000
_cell.length_b   1.000
_cell.length_c   1.000
_cell.angle_alpha   90.00
_cell.angle_beta   90.00
_cell.angle_gamma   90.00
#
_symmetry.space_group_name_H-M   'P 1'
#
loop_
_entity.id
_entity.type
_entity.pdbx_description
1 polymer ?
#
loop_
_entity_poly.entity_id
_entity_poly.type
_entity_poly.pdbx_seq_one_letter_code
_entity_poly.pdbx_strand_id
1 'polypeptide(L)' 'MSISSHLVELKKKHEHLSDEVDVAQRAPSTDGLEIAEMKKQKLKLKEEIERLSQVELT' A
#
# COMPACT_ATOMS: atom_id res chain seq x y z
N MET A 1 7.31 21.05 3.76
CA MET A 1 6.62 19.97 3.01
C MET A 1 5.61 19.36 3.95
N SER A 2 4.32 19.45 3.62
CA SER A 2 3.24 19.11 4.56
C SER A 2 3.01 17.61 4.62
N ILE A 3 2.61 17.12 5.81
CA ILE A 3 2.18 15.73 6.06
C ILE A 3 1.13 15.28 5.02
N SER A 4 0.23 16.18 4.62
CA SER A 4 -0.72 15.99 3.53
C SER A 4 -0.11 15.53 2.20
N SER A 5 1.07 16.04 1.79
CA SER A 5 1.73 15.57 0.55
C SER A 5 2.23 14.13 0.68
N HIS A 6 2.76 13.77 1.85
CA HIS A 6 3.24 12.42 2.12
C HIS A 6 2.09 11.41 2.16
N LEU A 7 0.94 11.80 2.72
CA LEU A 7 -0.30 11.03 2.71
C LEU A 7 -0.81 10.76 1.30
N VAL A 8 -0.78 11.76 0.42
CA VAL A 8 -1.18 11.61 -1.00
C VAL A 8 -0.26 10.63 -1.73
N GLU A 9 1.06 10.71 -1.51
CA GLU A 9 2.01 9.77 -2.10
C GLU A 9 1.82 8.34 -1.58
N LEU A 10 1.60 8.17 -0.27
CA LEU A 10 1.35 6.86 0.32
C LEU A 10 0.04 6.25 -0.19
N LYS A 11 -1.03 7.04 -0.33
CA LYS A 11 -2.29 6.58 -0.93
C LYS A 11 -2.08 6.12 -2.37
N LYS A 12 -1.35 6.89 -3.19
CA LYS A 12 -1.02 6.49 -4.57
C LYS A 12 -0.22 5.19 -4.62
N LYS A 13 0.79 5.04 -3.75
CA LYS A 13 1.57 3.79 -3.65
C LYS A 13 0.70 2.62 -3.24
N HIS A 14 -0.22 2.82 -2.30
CA HIS A 14 -1.14 1.78 -1.84
C HIS A 14 -2.12 1.35 -2.95
N GLU A 15 -2.68 2.29 -3.72
CA GLU A 15 -3.51 1.94 -4.88
C GLU A 15 -2.72 1.14 -5.91
N HIS A 16 -1.54 1.64 -6.31
CA HIS A 16 -0.70 0.96 -7.29
C HIS A 16 -0.35 -0.46 -6.87
N LEU A 17 0.07 -0.63 -5.61
CA LEU A 17 0.40 -1.95 -5.07
C LEU A 17 -0.84 -2.86 -4.99
N SER A 18 -2.03 -2.30 -4.78
CA SER A 18 -3.28 -3.07 -4.82
C SER A 18 -3.55 -3.61 -6.22
N ASP A 19 -3.39 -2.77 -7.25
CA ASP A 19 -3.57 -3.18 -8.65
C ASP A 19 -2.55 -4.25 -9.03
N GLU A 20 -1.28 -4.08 -8.63
CA GLU A 20 -0.25 -5.09 -8.89
C GLU A 20 -0.57 -6.42 -8.20
N VAL A 21 -1.06 -6.40 -6.95
CA VAL A 21 -1.50 -7.63 -6.25
C VAL A 21 -2.62 -8.30 -7.03
N ASP A 22 -3.61 -7.56 -7.49
CA ASP A 22 -4.75 -8.13 -8.23
C ASP A 22 -4.31 -8.74 -9.58
N VAL A 23 -3.37 -8.09 -10.28
CA VAL A 23 -2.79 -8.63 -11.52
C VAL A 23 -1.98 -9.89 -11.23
N ALA A 24 -1.12 -9.85 -10.22
CA ALA A 24 -0.26 -10.96 -9.83
C ALA A 24 -1.10 -12.17 -9.34
N GLN A 25 -2.20 -11.93 -8.61
CA GLN A 25 -3.13 -12.99 -8.22
C GLN A 25 -3.88 -13.62 -9.39
N ARG A 26 -4.11 -12.89 -10.48
CA ARG A 26 -4.76 -13.42 -11.70
C ARG A 26 -3.78 -14.15 -12.61
N ALA A 27 -2.49 -13.89 -12.47
CA ALA A 27 -1.46 -14.54 -13.27
C ALA A 27 -1.18 -15.95 -12.72
N PRO A 28 -1.34 -17.00 -13.54
CA PRO A 28 -1.16 -18.39 -13.08
C PRO A 28 0.29 -18.77 -12.78
N SER A 29 1.26 -17.94 -13.19
CA SER A 29 2.70 -18.16 -13.01
C SER A 29 3.30 -17.35 -11.86
N THR A 30 2.50 -16.55 -11.14
CA THR A 30 2.99 -15.74 -10.03
C THR A 30 3.20 -16.60 -8.79
N ASP A 31 4.33 -16.42 -8.11
CA ASP A 31 4.64 -17.13 -6.87
C ASP A 31 3.71 -16.67 -5.74
N GLY A 32 3.15 -17.63 -4.99
CA GLY A 32 2.35 -17.33 -3.80
C GLY A 32 3.12 -16.54 -2.75
N LEU A 33 4.46 -16.67 -2.71
CA LEU A 33 5.34 -15.87 -1.87
C LEU A 33 5.35 -14.39 -2.28
N GLU A 34 5.45 -14.08 -3.58
CA GLU A 34 5.40 -12.70 -4.07
C GLU A 34 4.07 -12.03 -3.70
N ILE A 35 2.95 -12.72 -3.91
CA ILE A 35 1.62 -12.22 -3.53
C ILE A 35 1.54 -11.96 -2.02
N ALA A 36 2.13 -12.83 -1.19
CA ALA A 36 2.17 -12.66 0.25
C ALA A 36 3.01 -11.45 0.66
N GLU A 37 4.17 -11.24 0.04
CA GLU A 37 5.02 -10.07 0.29
C GLU A 37 4.34 -8.77 -0.12
N MET A 38 3.70 -8.73 -1.29
CA MET A 38 2.97 -7.55 -1.77
C MET A 38 1.80 -7.21 -0.86
N LYS A 39 1.04 -8.21 -0.39
CA LYS A 39 -0.02 -8.00 0.62
C LYS A 39 0.53 -7.45 1.94
N LYS A 40 1.72 -7.91 2.36
CA LYS A 40 2.39 -7.42 3.56
C LYS A 40 2.86 -5.98 3.40
N GLN A 41 3.37 -5.61 2.23
CA GLN A 41 3.71 -4.22 1.89
C GLN A 41 2.45 -3.34 1.86
N LYS A 42 1.33 -3.83 1.30
CA LYS A 42 0.05 -3.14 1.29
C LYS A 42 -0.47 -2.86 2.69
N LEU A 43 -0.34 -3.83 3.60
CA LEU A 43 -0.69 -3.66 5.00
C LEU A 43 0.16 -2.56 5.67
N LYS A 44 1.48 -2.58 5.47
CA LYS A 44 2.38 -1.55 6.01
C LYS A 44 2.02 -0.15 5.52
N LEU A 45 1.75 0.01 4.22
CA LEU A 45 1.33 1.30 3.65
C LEU A 45 0.03 1.78 4.27
N LYS A 46 -0.93 0.88 4.49
CA LYS A 46 -2.20 1.21 5.16
C LYS A 46 -1.95 1.68 6.60
N GLU A 47 -1.14 0.97 7.38
CA GLU A 47 -0.79 1.36 8.76
C GLU A 47 -0.08 2.71 8.80
N GLU A 48 0.82 2.97 7.86
CA GLU A 48 1.53 4.25 7.77
C GLU A 48 0.57 5.41 7.41
N ILE A 49 -0.35 5.19 6.48
CA ILE A 49 -1.42 6.15 6.13
C ILE A 49 -2.28 6.44 7.36
N GLU A 50 -2.70 5.41 8.08
CA GLU A 50 -3.58 5.52 9.25
C GLU A 50 -2.86 6.26 10.39
N ARG A 51 -1.59 5.93 10.64
CA ARG A 51 -0.74 6.63 11.61
C ARG A 51 -0.57 8.11 11.26
N LEU A 52 -0.24 8.41 10.01
CA LEU A 52 -0.04 9.80 9.57
C LEU A 52 -1.36 10.59 9.57
N SER A 53 -2.46 9.96 9.18
CA SER A 53 -3.79 10.56 9.23
C SER A 53 -4.21 10.86 10.67
N GLN A 54 -3.87 9.99 11.62
CA GLN A 54 -4.14 10.24 13.04
C GLN A 54 -3.31 11.41 13.58
N VAL A 55 -2.02 11.49 13.20
CA VAL A 55 -1.13 12.60 13.59
C VAL A 55 -1.59 13.94 13.00
N GLU A 56 -2.14 13.97 11.78
CA GLU A 56 -2.67 15.20 11.17
C GLU A 56 -3.93 15.73 11.88
N LEU A 57 -4.66 14.87 12.59
CA LEU A 57 -5.89 15.19 13.33
C LEU A 57 -5.66 15.55 14.80
N THR A 58 -4.42 15.51 15.29
CA THR A 58 -4.05 15.77 16.69
C THR A 58 -3.34 17.12 16.83
#